data_AF-A0A0C9RSA3-F1
#
_entry.id   AF-A0A0C9RSA3-F1
#
_cell.length_a   1.000
_cell.length_b   1.000
_cell.length_c   1.000
_cell.angle_alpha   90.00
_cell.angle_beta   90.00
_cell.angle_gamma   90.00
#
_symmetry.space_group_name_H-M   'P 1'
#
loop_
_entity.id
_entity.type
_entity.pdbx_description
1 polymer ?
#
loop_
_entity_poly.entity_id
_entity_poly.type
_entity_poly.pdbx_seq_one_letter_code
_entity_poly.pdbx_strand_id
1 'polypeptide(L)'
;QDLAILCFQHCEKRANVLCLRLPKSCPICGLELEDAELRVPPFRIPYPFKNSQKSPCCVVIKPSKGDFLHLYSSSLDLHTGVTDSKGQIHEFDKEGLKVAKQPAWSQCIAVPVIMDEGTAWHEFWDYTLS
;
A
#
# COMPACT_ATOMS: atom_id res chain seq x y z
N GLN A 1 10.98 -13.94 -10.33
CA GLN A 1 11.91 -13.33 -9.37
C GLN A 1 11.05 -12.72 -8.27
N ASP A 2 11.21 -13.10 -7.00
CA ASP A 2 10.40 -12.54 -5.92
C ASP A 2 10.74 -11.05 -5.74
N LEU A 3 9.81 -10.18 -6.13
CA LEU A 3 9.95 -8.74 -5.90
C LEU A 3 9.71 -8.44 -4.41
N ALA A 4 10.62 -7.67 -3.83
CA ALA A 4 10.55 -7.18 -2.47
C ALA A 4 10.82 -5.68 -2.45
N ILE A 5 10.23 -4.99 -1.47
CA ILE A 5 10.62 -3.61 -1.20
C ILE A 5 11.87 -3.66 -0.33
N LEU A 6 12.93 -3.02 -0.83
CA LEU A 6 14.20 -2.87 -0.16
C LEU A 6 14.26 -1.49 0.49
N CYS A 7 14.88 -1.43 1.66
CA CYS A 7 15.23 -0.19 2.34
C CYS A 7 16.74 -0.14 2.54
N PHE A 8 17.36 1.01 2.30
CA PHE A 8 18.76 1.28 2.61
C PHE A 8 18.98 2.73 3.02
N GLN A 9 20.15 3.03 3.60
CA GLN A 9 20.58 4.39 3.92
C GLN A 9 22.00 4.66 3.42
N HIS A 10 22.20 5.78 2.72
CA HIS A 10 23.51 6.22 2.22
C HIS A 10 23.92 7.56 2.85
N CYS A 11 23.25 8.66 2.52
CA CYS A 11 23.69 10.01 2.92
C CYS A 11 23.45 10.32 4.40
N GLU A 12 22.23 10.10 4.88
CA GLU A 12 21.79 10.58 6.19
C GLU A 12 21.11 9.48 7.00
N LYS A 13 21.25 9.53 8.34
CA LYS A 13 20.64 8.55 9.26
C LYS A 13 19.12 8.52 9.25
N ARG A 14 18.49 9.62 8.83
CA ARG A 14 17.04 9.78 8.81
C ARG A 14 16.45 9.64 7.41
N ALA A 15 17.29 9.42 6.39
CA ALA A 15 16.85 9.30 5.01
C ALA A 15 16.83 7.82 4.57
N ASN A 16 15.68 7.18 4.77
CA ASN A 16 15.42 5.85 4.22
C ASN A 16 15.11 5.95 2.73
N VAL A 17 15.82 5.19 1.91
CA VAL A 17 15.50 5.05 0.48
C VAL A 17 14.81 3.71 0.26
N LEU A 18 13.60 3.76 -0.30
CA LEU A 18 12.83 2.57 -0.67
C LEU A 18 12.96 2.29 -2.16
N CYS A 19 13.21 1.04 -2.53
CA CYS A 19 13.36 0.65 -3.93
C CYS A 19 12.99 -0.83 -4.15
N LEU A 20 12.63 -1.20 -5.39
CA LEU A 20 12.40 -2.61 -5.76
C LEU A 20 13.70 -3.32 -6.16
N ARG A 21 14.68 -2.54 -6.59
CA ARG A 21 16.04 -2.93 -6.97
C ARG A 21 16.96 -1.81 -6.53
N LEU A 22 18.14 -2.15 -6.00
CA LEU A 22 19.13 -1.16 -5.61
C LEU A 22 19.49 -0.30 -6.85
N PRO A 23 19.37 1.04 -6.78
CA PRO A 23 19.76 1.90 -7.90
C PRO A 23 21.29 1.94 -8.03
N LYS A 24 21.78 2.27 -9.23
CA LYS A 24 23.24 2.44 -9.47
C LYS A 24 23.80 3.66 -8.74
N SER A 25 23.00 4.71 -8.60
CA SER A 25 23.39 5.96 -7.96
C SER A 25 22.40 6.32 -6.85
N CYS A 26 22.89 6.98 -5.82
CA CYS A 26 22.07 7.45 -4.72
C CYS A 26 21.08 8.52 -5.21
N PRO A 27 19.77 8.36 -5.00
CA PRO A 27 18.79 9.34 -5.45
C PRO A 27 18.84 10.67 -4.68
N ILE A 28 19.62 10.74 -3.59
CA ILE A 28 19.76 11.93 -2.74
C ILE A 28 20.98 12.76 -3.14
N CYS A 29 22.16 12.13 -3.25
CA CYS A 29 23.42 12.84 -3.55
C CYS A 29 24.00 12.58 -4.95
N GLY A 30 23.45 11.63 -5.71
CA GLY A 30 23.92 11.30 -7.06
C GLY A 30 25.17 10.42 -7.14
N LEU A 31 25.87 10.14 -6.03
CA LEU A 31 27.05 9.27 -6.02
C LEU A 31 26.71 7.81 -6.35
N GLU A 32 27.63 7.11 -7.02
CA GLU A 32 27.48 5.68 -7.31
C GLU A 32 27.44 4.85 -6.03
N LEU A 33 26.62 3.80 -6.02
CA LEU A 33 26.37 2.95 -4.85
C LEU A 33 27.13 1.62 -4.87
N GLU A 34 27.75 1.24 -6.01
CA GLU A 34 28.38 -0.08 -6.18
C GLU A 34 29.51 -0.31 -5.17
N ASP A 35 30.36 0.70 -4.95
CA ASP A 35 31.48 0.65 -4.00
C ASP A 35 31.32 1.64 -2.82
N ALA A 36 30.15 2.27 -2.68
CA ALA A 36 29.92 3.24 -1.61
C ALA A 36 29.66 2.56 -0.26
N GLU A 37 30.21 3.14 0.81
CA GLU A 37 29.92 2.69 2.16
C GLU A 37 28.50 3.12 2.56
N LEU A 38 27.60 2.13 2.65
CA LEU A 38 26.23 2.33 3.08
C LEU A 38 26.14 2.37 4.61
N ARG A 39 25.46 3.38 5.15
CA ARG A 39 25.19 3.48 6.59
C ARG A 39 24.30 2.34 7.07
N VAL A 40 23.33 1.95 6.24
CA VAL A 40 22.48 0.77 6.44
C VAL A 40 22.44 0.00 5.13
N PRO A 41 22.92 -1.26 5.10
CA PRO A 41 22.90 -2.08 3.90
C PRO A 41 21.45 -2.41 3.49
N PRO A 42 21.20 -2.73 2.21
CA PRO A 42 19.86 -2.99 1.74
C PRO A 42 19.23 -4.21 2.44
N PHE A 43 18.05 -4.03 3.01
CA PHE A 43 17.28 -5.10 3.62
C PHE A 43 15.83 -5.09 3.13
N ARG A 44 15.18 -6.27 3.16
CA ARG A 44 13.78 -6.41 2.78
C ARG A 44 12.88 -5.89 3.91
N ILE A 45 11.94 -5.03 3.58
CA ILE A 45 10.88 -4.64 4.52
C ILE A 45 9.68 -5.59 4.40
N PRO A 46 8.81 -5.67 5.43
CA PRO A 46 7.58 -6.43 5.36
C PRO A 46 6.71 -6.01 4.16
N TYR A 47 6.00 -6.97 3.59
CA TYR A 47 5.10 -6.73 2.47
C TYR A 47 3.97 -5.78 2.90
N PRO A 48 3.83 -4.58 2.29
CA PRO A 48 2.86 -3.59 2.76
C PRO A 48 1.44 -3.93 2.33
N PHE A 49 1.28 -4.81 1.33
CA PHE A 49 -0.03 -5.13 0.79
C PHE A 49 -0.68 -6.26 1.58
N LYS A 50 -1.93 -6.05 1.95
CA LYS A 50 -2.71 -6.97 2.78
C LYS A 50 -4.02 -7.31 2.07
N ASN A 51 -4.65 -8.39 2.53
CA ASN A 51 -6.05 -8.64 2.24
C ASN A 51 -6.89 -7.67 3.09
N SER A 52 -7.67 -6.80 2.42
CA SER A 52 -8.48 -5.76 3.08
C SER A 52 -9.55 -6.29 4.02
N GLN A 53 -9.97 -7.55 3.88
CA GLN A 53 -11.00 -8.13 4.76
C GLN A 53 -10.57 -8.19 6.23
N LYS A 54 -9.28 -8.01 6.51
CA LYS A 54 -8.73 -7.94 7.87
C LYS A 54 -8.49 -6.50 8.34
N SER A 55 -9.02 -5.51 7.64
CA SER A 55 -8.75 -4.09 7.86
C SER A 55 -10.07 -3.32 7.93
N PRO A 56 -10.70 -3.22 9.12
CA PRO A 56 -11.96 -2.48 9.28
C PRO A 56 -11.75 -0.98 9.13
N CYS A 57 -12.79 -0.26 8.71
CA CYS A 57 -12.84 1.20 8.67
C CYS A 57 -11.62 1.86 7.97
N CYS A 58 -11.25 1.33 6.81
CA CYS A 58 -10.09 1.76 6.02
C CYS A 58 -10.53 2.28 4.65
N VAL A 59 -9.75 3.21 4.10
CA VAL A 59 -9.67 3.39 2.65
C VAL A 59 -8.74 2.32 2.10
N VAL A 60 -9.19 1.57 1.10
CA VAL A 60 -8.40 0.54 0.44
C VAL A 60 -8.05 0.95 -0.98
N ILE A 61 -6.81 0.74 -1.38
CA ILE A 61 -6.26 1.18 -2.67
C ILE A 61 -5.53 0.01 -3.34
N LYS A 62 -5.82 -0.23 -4.61
CA LYS A 62 -5.11 -1.19 -5.45
C LYS A 62 -4.93 -0.66 -6.87
N PRO A 63 -4.03 -1.21 -7.69
CA PRO A 63 -4.06 -0.96 -9.12
C PRO A 63 -5.41 -1.37 -9.72
N SER A 64 -5.88 -0.61 -10.70
CA SER A 64 -7.05 -1.00 -11.50
C SER A 64 -6.81 -2.31 -12.25
N LYS A 65 -5.56 -2.58 -12.63
CA LYS A 65 -5.09 -3.80 -13.30
C LYS A 65 -3.77 -4.27 -12.71
N GLY A 66 -3.63 -5.57 -12.51
CA GLY A 66 -2.40 -6.19 -12.01
C GLY A 66 -2.13 -5.91 -10.53
N ASP A 67 -0.85 -5.87 -10.16
CA ASP A 67 -0.36 -5.63 -8.80
C ASP A 67 0.69 -4.51 -8.74
N PHE A 68 0.89 -3.97 -7.54
CA PHE A 68 1.77 -2.82 -7.30
C PHE A 68 3.25 -3.08 -7.59
N LEU A 69 3.73 -4.31 -7.44
CA LEU A 69 5.17 -4.59 -7.54
C LEU A 69 5.59 -4.95 -8.96
N HIS A 70 4.74 -5.64 -9.72
CA HIS A 70 5.12 -6.19 -11.02
C HIS A 70 4.54 -5.41 -12.20
N LEU A 71 3.30 -4.92 -12.09
CA LEU A 71 2.53 -4.46 -13.25
C LEU A 71 2.12 -3.00 -13.17
N TYR A 72 2.15 -2.40 -11.98
CA TYR A 72 1.76 -1.01 -11.81
C TYR A 72 2.80 -0.04 -12.40
N SER A 73 2.31 0.94 -13.15
CA SER A 73 3.06 2.08 -13.67
C SER A 73 2.22 3.34 -13.51
N SER A 74 2.82 4.51 -13.67
CA SER A 74 2.11 5.80 -13.62
C SER A 74 1.08 6.00 -14.73
N SER A 75 1.04 5.11 -15.73
CA SER A 75 0.04 5.13 -16.80
C SER A 75 -1.19 4.27 -16.50
N LEU A 76 -1.22 3.58 -15.35
CA LEU A 76 -2.36 2.78 -14.92
C LEU A 76 -3.13 3.50 -13.81
N ASP A 77 -4.45 3.43 -13.89
CA ASP A 77 -5.31 4.01 -12.87
C ASP A 77 -5.24 3.21 -11.56
N LEU A 78 -5.50 3.88 -10.45
CA LEU A 78 -5.76 3.25 -9.16
C LEU A 78 -7.26 3.03 -9.01
N HIS A 79 -7.62 1.98 -8.28
CA HIS A 79 -8.98 1.69 -7.86
C HIS A 79 -9.08 1.77 -6.34
N THR A 80 -10.15 2.38 -5.86
CA THR A 80 -10.35 2.65 -4.44
C THR A 80 -11.67 2.06 -3.94
N GLY A 81 -11.67 1.67 -2.69
CA GLY A 81 -12.87 1.28 -1.96
C GLY A 81 -12.74 1.68 -0.50
N VAL A 82 -13.79 1.41 0.26
CA VAL A 82 -13.81 1.61 1.70
C VAL A 82 -14.26 0.32 2.37
N THR A 83 -13.66 -0.01 3.51
CA THR A 83 -14.09 -1.16 4.33
C THR A 83 -15.03 -0.69 5.43
N ASP A 84 -16.13 -1.40 5.63
CA ASP A 84 -16.99 -1.24 6.81
C ASP A 84 -16.26 -1.69 8.10
N SER A 85 -16.94 -1.61 9.24
CA SER A 85 -16.40 -2.06 10.54
C SER A 85 -16.10 -3.56 10.59
N LYS A 86 -16.64 -4.36 9.66
CA LYS A 86 -16.43 -5.80 9.51
C LYS A 86 -15.38 -6.15 8.46
N GLY A 87 -14.80 -5.16 7.77
CA GLY A 87 -13.84 -5.37 6.69
C GLY A 87 -14.47 -5.70 5.33
N GLN A 88 -15.80 -5.61 5.17
CA GLN A 88 -16.47 -5.74 3.88
C GLN A 88 -16.19 -4.51 3.03
N ILE A 89 -15.80 -4.72 1.78
CA ILE A 89 -15.39 -3.63 0.89
C ILE A 89 -16.59 -3.13 0.09
N HIS A 90 -16.82 -1.82 0.17
CA HIS A 90 -17.71 -1.06 -0.68
C HIS A 90 -16.84 -0.33 -1.71
N GLU A 91 -17.07 -0.60 -2.99
CA GLU A 91 -16.31 -0.02 -4.10
C GLU A 91 -17.26 0.58 -5.14
N PHE A 92 -16.79 1.59 -5.85
CA PHE A 92 -17.53 2.21 -6.93
C PHE A 92 -16.81 1.99 -8.24
N ASP A 93 -17.49 1.46 -9.24
CA ASP A 93 -16.97 1.37 -10.61
C ASP A 93 -18.02 1.83 -11.63
N LYS A 94 -17.78 1.51 -12.90
CA LYS A 94 -18.69 1.87 -14.00
C LYS A 94 -20.12 1.31 -13.84
N GLU A 95 -20.32 0.27 -13.05
CA GLU A 95 -21.63 -0.33 -12.75
C GLU A 95 -22.27 0.28 -11.49
N GLY A 96 -21.61 1.28 -10.89
CA GLY A 96 -22.06 1.98 -9.69
C GLY A 96 -21.43 1.45 -8.40
N LEU A 97 -22.10 1.73 -7.28
CA LEU A 97 -21.69 1.27 -5.96
C LEU A 97 -21.99 -0.23 -5.82
N LYS A 98 -21.01 -1.00 -5.37
CA LYS A 98 -21.16 -2.44 -5.14
C LYS A 98 -20.34 -2.90 -3.95
N VAL A 99 -20.76 -4.01 -3.38
CA VAL A 99 -19.95 -4.75 -2.41
C VAL A 99 -19.00 -5.65 -3.19
N ALA A 100 -17.70 -5.52 -2.93
CA ALA A 100 -16.68 -6.24 -3.66
C ALA A 100 -16.77 -7.75 -3.40
N LYS A 101 -16.75 -8.54 -4.47
CA LYS A 101 -16.70 -10.00 -4.37
C LYS A 101 -15.26 -10.47 -4.20
N GLN A 102 -15.07 -11.53 -3.44
CA GLN A 102 -13.76 -12.16 -3.33
C GLN A 102 -13.32 -12.77 -4.67
N PRO A 103 -12.02 -12.72 -5.01
CA PRO A 103 -10.87 -12.24 -4.22
C PRO A 103 -10.37 -10.82 -4.60
N ALA A 104 -11.25 -9.89 -5.01
CA ALA A 104 -10.89 -8.65 -5.71
C ALA A 104 -9.90 -7.71 -4.98
N TRP A 105 -9.70 -7.87 -3.66
CA TRP A 105 -8.89 -6.99 -2.81
C TRP A 105 -7.84 -7.74 -1.97
N SER A 106 -7.28 -8.82 -2.51
CA SER A 106 -6.26 -9.63 -1.83
C SER A 106 -4.88 -8.96 -1.73
N GLN A 107 -4.55 -8.02 -2.63
CA GLN A 107 -3.30 -7.26 -2.66
C GLN A 107 -3.61 -5.76 -2.76
N CYS A 108 -3.90 -5.15 -1.61
CA CYS A 108 -4.20 -3.72 -1.53
C CYS A 108 -3.43 -3.06 -0.39
N ILE A 109 -3.32 -1.74 -0.45
CA ILE A 109 -2.94 -0.89 0.68
C ILE A 109 -4.22 -0.58 1.44
N ALA A 110 -4.21 -0.75 2.75
CA ALA A 110 -5.28 -0.32 3.64
C ALA A 110 -4.79 0.84 4.50
N VAL A 111 -5.48 1.98 4.41
CA VAL A 111 -5.20 3.20 5.17
C VAL A 111 -6.33 3.36 6.20
N PRO A 112 -6.06 3.16 7.49
CA PRO A 112 -7.07 3.33 8.54
C PRO A 112 -7.63 4.75 8.57
N VAL A 113 -8.95 4.87 8.56
CA VAL A 113 -9.65 6.15 8.73
C VAL A 113 -10.03 6.32 10.20
N ILE A 114 -10.64 5.27 10.76
CA ILE A 114 -10.99 5.22 12.18
C ILE A 114 -9.93 4.38 12.88
N MET A 115 -9.11 5.05 13.68
CA MET A 115 -8.07 4.41 14.49
C MET A 115 -8.52 4.19 15.95
N ASP A 116 -9.65 4.79 16.33
CA ASP A 116 -10.22 4.64 17.67
C ASP A 116 -10.97 3.30 17.79
N GLU A 117 -10.88 2.68 18.96
CA GLU A 117 -11.58 1.45 19.29
C GLU A 117 -13.02 1.72 19.79
N GLY A 118 -13.42 2.99 19.93
CA GLY A 118 -14.77 3.40 20.31
C GLY A 118 -15.83 2.99 19.28
N THR A 119 -16.91 2.34 19.74
CA THR A 119 -17.95 1.77 18.87
C THR A 119 -18.77 2.82 18.11
N ALA A 120 -18.94 4.03 18.66
CA ALA A 120 -19.79 5.06 18.06
C ALA A 120 -19.33 5.49 16.65
N TRP A 121 -18.00 5.58 16.43
CA TRP A 121 -17.47 5.92 15.11
C TRP A 121 -17.64 4.80 14.10
N HIS A 122 -17.54 3.55 14.55
CA HIS A 122 -17.79 2.37 13.70
C HIS A 122 -19.27 2.29 13.30
N GLU A 123 -20.19 2.53 14.24
CA GLU A 123 -21.63 2.57 13.96
C GLU A 123 -22.00 3.69 12.99
N PHE A 124 -21.45 4.89 13.19
CA PHE A 124 -21.68 6.02 12.28
C PHE A 124 -21.09 5.78 10.88
N TRP A 125 -19.92 5.15 10.82
CA TRP A 125 -19.28 4.75 9.58
C TRP A 125 -20.13 3.76 8.81
N ASP A 126 -20.55 2.68 9.45
CA ASP A 126 -21.40 1.65 8.83
C ASP A 126 -22.74 2.23 8.37
N TYR A 127 -23.35 3.11 9.17
CA TYR A 127 -24.57 3.84 8.78
C TYR A 127 -24.37 4.70 7.53
N THR A 128 -23.18 5.28 7.35
CA THR A 128 -22.86 6.09 6.17
C THR A 128 -22.64 5.24 4.92
N LEU A 129 -22.22 3.97 5.09
CA LEU A 129 -21.96 3.04 3.99
C LEU A 129 -23.18 2.23 3.53
N SER A 130 -24.27 2.22 4.32
CA SER A 130 -25.54 1.54 4.01
C SER A 130 -26.46 2.38 3.13
#